data_AF-A0A1G1ETL1-F1
#
_entry.id   AF-A0A1G1ETL1-F1
#
_cell.length_a   1.000
_cell.length_b   1.000
_cell.length_c   1.000
_cell.angle_alpha   90.00
_cell.angle_beta   90.00
_cell.angle_gamma   90.00
#
_symmetry.space_group_name_H-M   'P 1'
#
loop_
_entity.id
_entity.type
_entity.pdbx_description
1 polymer ?
#
loop_
_entity_poly.entity_id
_entity_poly.type
_entity_poly.pdbx_seq_one_letter_code
_entity_poly.pdbx_strand_id
1 'polypeptide(L)'
;MEQLLREYMREQDWERGNNLYDNIIQRVEKQLFQILLDKYSGNQVATAKVLGINRNTLKRKIDAMHIEPKKGGTEKINGDG
;
A
#
# COMPACT_ATOMS: atom_id res chain seq x y z
N MET A 1 1.00 -5.34 -15.43
CA MET A 1 2.27 -5.25 -14.65
C MET A 1 3.37 -4.60 -15.48
N GLU A 2 3.70 -5.14 -16.66
CA GLU A 2 4.77 -4.61 -17.53
C GLU A 2 4.65 -3.11 -17.84
N GLN A 3 3.46 -2.65 -18.26
CA GLN A 3 3.24 -1.23 -18.58
C GLN A 3 3.49 -0.29 -17.39
N LEU A 4 3.11 -0.70 -16.17
CA LEU A 4 3.31 0.09 -14.96
C LEU A 4 4.80 0.19 -14.57
N LEU A 5 5.58 -0.87 -14.83
CA LEU A 5 7.02 -0.86 -14.65
C LEU A 5 7.70 0.05 -15.68
N ARG A 6 7.28 -0.01 -16.94
CA ARG A 6 7.80 0.86 -18.01
C ARG A 6 7.53 2.34 -17.72
N GLU A 7 6.34 2.66 -17.21
CA GLU A 7 6.00 4.04 -16.82
C GLU A 7 6.85 4.51 -15.64
N TYR A 8 6.99 3.69 -14.59
CA TYR A 8 7.84 4.01 -13.44
C TYR A 8 9.31 4.22 -13.83
N MET A 9 9.82 3.41 -14.75
CA MET A 9 11.17 3.54 -15.31
C MET A 9 11.31 4.71 -16.30
N ARG A 10 10.21 5.27 -16.81
CA ARG A 10 10.25 6.46 -17.68
C ARG A 10 10.26 7.75 -16.86
N GLU A 11 9.57 7.77 -15.73
CA GLU A 11 9.42 8.94 -14.85
C GLU A 11 10.63 9.19 -13.93
N GLN A 12 11.50 8.19 -13.74
CA GLN A 12 12.65 8.25 -12.84
C GLN A 12 13.97 8.20 -13.61
N ASP A 13 14.97 8.98 -13.19
CA ASP A 13 16.35 8.90 -13.67
C ASP A 13 17.04 7.66 -13.02
N TRP A 14 16.47 6.48 -13.26
CA TRP A 14 16.86 5.21 -12.62
C TRP A 14 18.28 4.78 -12.99
N GLU A 15 18.85 5.35 -14.05
CA GLU A 15 20.24 5.16 -14.46
C GLU A 15 21.24 5.82 -13.49
N ARG A 16 20.80 6.81 -12.69
CA ARG A 16 21.63 7.51 -11.71
C ARG A 16 21.55 6.94 -10.29
N GLY A 17 20.59 6.07 -10.03
CA GLY A 17 20.31 5.54 -8.70
C GLY A 17 20.59 4.04 -8.58
N ASN A 18 21.49 3.66 -7.68
CA ASN A 18 21.51 2.29 -7.18
C ASN A 18 20.21 2.06 -6.37
N ASN A 19 19.58 0.88 -6.50
CA ASN A 19 18.37 0.41 -5.77
C ASN A 19 17.03 0.42 -6.56
N LEU A 20 17.05 0.35 -7.89
CA LEU A 20 15.82 0.20 -8.70
C LEU A 20 14.94 -0.99 -8.25
N TYR A 21 15.57 -2.13 -7.94
CA TYR A 21 14.86 -3.32 -7.45
C TYR A 21 14.06 -3.02 -6.18
N ASP A 22 14.70 -2.46 -5.15
CA ASP A 22 14.05 -2.17 -3.88
C ASP A 22 12.92 -1.15 -4.03
N ASN A 23 13.12 -0.15 -4.89
CA ASN A 23 12.11 0.87 -5.17
C ASN A 23 10.85 0.27 -5.82
N ILE A 24 11.03 -0.62 -6.81
CA ILE A 24 9.90 -1.31 -7.44
C ILE A 24 9.19 -2.20 -6.43
N ILE A 25 9.94 -3.01 -5.66
CA ILE A 25 9.35 -3.90 -4.66
C ILE A 25 8.56 -3.09 -3.62
N GLN A 26 9.11 -2.02 -3.08
CA GLN A 26 8.40 -1.15 -2.13
C GLN A 26 7.13 -0.53 -2.74
N ARG A 27 7.18 -0.10 -4.01
CA ARG A 27 6.03 0.49 -4.71
C ARG A 27 4.90 -0.55 -4.88
N VAL A 28 5.26 -1.78 -5.26
CA VAL A 28 4.28 -2.87 -5.43
C VAL A 28 3.71 -3.30 -4.08
N GLU A 29 4.56 -3.49 -3.07
CA GLU A 29 4.11 -3.83 -1.71
C GLU A 29 3.17 -2.76 -1.14
N LYS A 30 3.51 -1.48 -1.28
CA LYS A 30 2.67 -0.37 -0.80
C LYS A 30 1.27 -0.40 -1.43
N GLN A 31 1.19 -0.57 -2.74
CA GLN A 31 -0.10 -0.65 -3.43
C GLN A 31 -0.92 -1.87 -2.99
N LEU A 32 -0.27 -3.03 -2.88
CA LEU A 32 -0.92 -4.25 -2.41
C LEU A 32 -1.51 -4.07 -1.00
N PHE A 33 -0.73 -3.51 -0.08
CA PHE A 33 -1.18 -3.27 1.29
C PHE A 33 -2.32 -2.25 1.35
N GLN A 34 -2.25 -1.16 0.57
CA GLN A 34 -3.32 -0.17 0.53
C GLN A 34 -4.64 -0.79 0.06
N ILE A 35 -4.61 -1.54 -1.05
CA ILE A 35 -5.79 -2.21 -1.62
C ILE A 35 -6.42 -3.17 -0.61
N LEU A 36 -5.61 -3.99 0.06
CA LEU A 36 -6.14 -4.96 1.01
C LEU A 36 -6.62 -4.30 2.30
N LEU A 37 -5.88 -3.32 2.84
CA LEU A 37 -6.35 -2.58 4.00
C LEU A 37 -7.69 -1.90 3.71
N ASP A 38 -7.86 -1.28 2.54
CA ASP A 38 -9.13 -0.67 2.14
C ASP A 38 -10.23 -1.73 2.00
N LYS A 39 -9.94 -2.88 1.35
CA LYS A 39 -10.88 -4.00 1.20
C LYS A 39 -11.33 -4.58 2.55
N TYR A 40 -10.48 -4.54 3.57
CA TYR A 40 -10.75 -5.04 4.91
C TYR A 40 -11.02 -3.91 5.93
N SER A 41 -11.39 -2.71 5.46
CA SER A 41 -11.76 -1.55 6.30
C SER A 41 -10.73 -1.19 7.38
N GLY A 42 -9.45 -1.29 7.03
CA GLY A 42 -8.31 -1.05 7.92
C GLY A 42 -7.99 -2.19 8.88
N ASN A 43 -8.68 -3.35 8.78
CA ASN A 43 -8.43 -4.49 9.66
C ASN A 43 -7.11 -5.20 9.28
N GLN A 44 -6.06 -4.88 10.04
CA GLN A 44 -4.72 -5.44 9.83
C GLN A 44 -4.65 -6.95 10.10
N VAL A 45 -5.48 -7.50 10.99
CA VAL A 45 -5.48 -8.94 11.28
C VAL A 45 -6.03 -9.72 10.09
N ALA A 46 -7.17 -9.28 9.56
CA ALA A 46 -7.77 -9.88 8.36
C ALA A 46 -6.83 -9.73 7.14
N THR A 47 -6.26 -8.54 6.97
CA THR A 47 -5.31 -8.26 5.89
C THR A 47 -4.06 -9.15 5.97
N ALA A 48 -3.45 -9.27 7.15
CA ALA A 48 -2.26 -10.10 7.35
C ALA A 48 -2.54 -11.59 7.09
N LYS A 49 -3.72 -12.08 7.49
CA LYS A 49 -4.16 -13.46 7.22
C LYS A 49 -4.23 -13.75 5.72
N VAL A 50 -4.78 -12.82 4.93
CA VAL A 50 -4.91 -12.96 3.47
C VAL A 50 -3.56 -12.84 2.77
N LEU A 51 -2.69 -11.94 3.26
CA LEU A 51 -1.32 -11.82 2.78
C LEU A 51 -0.43 -13.02 3.15
N GLY A 52 -0.87 -13.87 4.09
CA GLY A 52 -0.05 -14.98 4.59
C GLY A 52 1.17 -14.52 5.40
N ILE A 53 1.13 -13.33 5.98
CA ILE A 53 2.23 -12.77 6.79
C ILE A 53 1.80 -12.54 8.24
N ASN A 54 2.78 -12.45 9.13
CA ASN A 54 2.51 -12.08 10.51
C ASN A 54 1.95 -10.63 10.59
N ARG A 55 0.93 -10.40 11.41
CA ARG A 55 0.33 -9.06 11.61
C ARG A 55 1.34 -8.02 12.07
N ASN A 56 2.33 -8.40 12.88
CA ASN A 56 3.40 -7.51 13.33
C ASN A 56 4.33 -7.13 12.16
N THR A 57 4.59 -8.06 11.23
CA THR A 57 5.32 -7.77 9.99
C THR A 57 4.54 -6.81 9.12
N LEU A 58 3.23 -7.05 8.93
CA LEU A 58 2.36 -6.11 8.22
C LEU A 58 2.41 -4.73 8.87
N LYS A 59 2.23 -4.64 10.20
CA LYS A 59 2.26 -3.38 10.95
C LYS A 59 3.57 -2.62 10.72
N ARG A 60 4.72 -3.28 10.84
CA ARG A 60 6.03 -2.63 10.60
C ARG A 60 6.17 -2.11 9.17
N LYS A 61 5.68 -2.86 8.18
CA LYS A 61 5.73 -2.47 6.76
C LYS A 61 4.81 -1.27 6.47
N ILE A 62 3.58 -1.27 6.97
CA ILE A 62 2.64 -0.15 6.75
C ILE A 62 3.10 1.12 7.46
N ASP A 63 3.69 0.99 8.66
CA ASP A 63 4.24 2.13 9.41
C ASP A 63 5.45 2.72 8.64
N ALA A 64 6.37 1.87 8.16
CA ALA A 64 7.53 2.30 7.38
C ALA A 64 7.17 2.94 6.03
N MET A 65 6.08 2.49 5.40
CA MET A 65 5.61 3.03 4.11
C MET A 65 4.64 4.22 4.26
N HIS A 66 4.37 4.66 5.50
CA HIS A 66 3.39 5.69 5.83
C HIS A 66 2.02 5.43 5.18
N ILE A 67 1.52 4.19 5.33
CA ILE A 67 0.21 3.79 4.83
C ILE A 67 -0.81 4.06 5.93
N GLU A 68 -1.77 4.93 5.65
CA GLU A 68 -2.88 5.22 6.56
C GLU A 68 -4.05 4.27 6.25
N PRO A 69 -4.37 3.31 7.14
CA PRO A 69 -5.56 2.48 6.97
C PRO A 69 -6.80 3.35 7.19
N LYS A 70 -7.65 3.48 6.16
CA LYS A 70 -8.96 4.12 6.31
C LYS A 70 -9.81 3.27 7.26
N LYS A 71 -9.94 3.71 8.51
CA LYS A 71 -10.95 3.17 9.44
C LYS A 71 -12.32 3.59 8.93
N GLY A 72 -13.20 2.64 8.69
CA GLY A 72 -14.58 2.94 8.31
C GLY A 72 -15.30 3.77 9.38
N GLY A 73 -15.87 4.90 8.95
CA GLY A 73 -16.74 5.82 9.72
C GLY A 73 -15.98 7.05 10.25
N THR A 74 -16.11 8.24 9.68
CA THR A 74 -17.37 8.96 9.43
C THR A 74 -17.40 9.67 8.07
N GLU A 75 -18.06 9.06 7.09
CA GLU A 75 -18.77 9.87 6.10
C GLU A 75 -20.03 10.35 6.82
N LYS A 76 -20.01 11.57 7.34
CA LYS A 76 -21.25 12.24 7.73
C LYS A 76 -22.06 12.35 6.46
N ILE A 77 -23.11 11.54 6.34
CA ILE A 77 -24.24 11.82 5.49
C ILE A 77 -24.82 13.16 5.94
N ASN A 78 -24.33 14.27 5.38
CA ASN A 78 -25.07 15.51 5.40
C ASN A 78 -26.21 15.34 4.39
N GLY A 79 -27.29 14.70 4.85
CA GLY A 79 -28.60 14.79 4.26
C GLY A 79 -29.41 15.83 5.02
N ASP A 80 -29.81 16.86 4.29
CA ASP A 80 -30.99 17.72 4.44
C ASP A 80 -31.09 18.68 5.63
N GLY A 81 -31.03 19.96 5.25
CA GLY A 81 -31.41 21.17 5.98
C GLY A 81 -31.30 22.36 5.04
#